data_AF-A0A447TRX1-F1
#
_entry.id   AF-A0A447TRX1-F1
#
_cell.length_a   1.000
_cell.length_b   1.000
_cell.length_c   1.000
_cell.angle_alpha   90.00
_cell.angle_beta   90.00
_cell.angle_gamma   90.00
#
_symmetry.space_group_name_H-M   'P 1'
#
loop_
_entity.id
_entity.type
_entity.pdbx_description
1 polymer ?
#
loop_
_entity_poly.entity_id
_entity_poly.type
_entity_poly.pdbx_seq_one_letter_code
_entity_poly.pdbx_strand_id
1 'polypeptide(L)'
;MLIDDIQFFANKERSQEEFFHTFNALLEGNQQIILTSDRYPKEINGVEDRLKSRFGWGLTVAIEPPELETRVAIPDEKSGRK
;
A
#
# COMPACT_ATOMS: atom_id res chain seq x y z
N MET A 1 -7.81 4.60 7.81
CA MET A 1 -8.17 3.64 6.74
C MET A 1 -6.93 2.80 6.43
N LEU A 2 -7.10 1.48 6.34
CA LEU A 2 -6.07 0.54 5.92
C LEU A 2 -6.56 -0.13 4.64
N ILE A 3 -5.76 -0.13 3.58
CA ILE A 3 -6.09 -0.81 2.32
C ILE A 3 -4.93 -1.70 1.94
N ASP A 4 -5.27 -2.94 1.62
CA ASP A 4 -4.32 -3.93 1.13
C ASP A 4 -4.32 -3.98 -0.40
N ASP A 5 -3.18 -4.33 -1.00
CA ASP A 5 -3.02 -4.65 -2.41
C ASP A 5 -3.65 -3.66 -3.40
N ILE A 6 -3.26 -2.39 -3.33
CA ILE A 6 -3.84 -1.34 -4.18
C ILE A 6 -3.70 -1.60 -5.70
N GLN A 7 -2.80 -2.48 -6.11
CA GLN A 7 -2.65 -2.93 -7.51
C GLN A 7 -3.95 -3.54 -8.08
N PHE A 8 -4.84 -4.08 -7.24
CA PHE A 8 -6.14 -4.60 -7.69
C PHE A 8 -7.14 -3.53 -8.14
N PHE A 9 -6.87 -2.25 -7.92
CA PHE A 9 -7.69 -1.15 -8.45
C PHE A 9 -7.36 -0.81 -9.91
N ALA A 10 -6.25 -1.33 -10.45
CA ALA A 10 -5.86 -1.11 -11.84
C ALA A 10 -7.01 -1.44 -12.81
N ASN A 11 -7.24 -0.55 -13.78
CA ASN A 11 -8.28 -0.64 -14.82
C ASN A 11 -9.73 -0.66 -14.31
N LYS A 12 -9.96 -0.44 -13.00
CA LYS A 12 -11.31 -0.30 -12.42
C LYS A 12 -11.67 1.17 -12.25
N GLU A 13 -11.95 1.86 -13.35
CA GLU A 13 -12.17 3.33 -13.41
C GLU A 13 -13.13 3.83 -12.32
N ARG A 14 -14.34 3.25 -12.23
CA ARG A 14 -15.32 3.64 -11.20
C ARG A 14 -14.79 3.44 -9.78
N SER A 15 -14.10 2.33 -9.51
CA SER A 15 -13.54 2.06 -8.19
C SER A 15 -12.40 3.02 -7.84
N GLN A 16 -11.59 3.40 -8.83
CA GLN A 16 -10.54 4.41 -8.66
C GLN A 16 -11.11 5.79 -8.38
N GLU A 17 -12.21 6.16 -9.03
CA GLU A 17 -12.88 7.45 -8.82
C GLU A 17 -13.50 7.56 -7.41
N GLU A 18 -14.25 6.55 -6.98
CA GLU A 18 -14.80 6.50 -5.62
C GLU A 18 -13.69 6.52 -4.55
N PHE A 19 -12.61 5.78 -4.81
CA PHE A 19 -11.45 5.78 -3.95
C PHE A 19 -10.76 7.15 -3.90
N PHE A 20 -10.66 7.86 -5.03
CA PHE A 20 -10.08 9.20 -5.07
C PHE A 20 -10.87 10.18 -4.18
N HIS A 21 -12.21 10.17 -4.25
CA HIS A 21 -13.04 11.02 -3.40
C HIS A 21 -12.89 10.66 -1.92
N THR A 22 -12.91 9.36 -1.61
CA THR A 22 -12.71 8.87 -0.25
C THR A 22 -11.35 9.28 0.29
N PHE A 23 -10.28 9.08 -0.49
CA PHE A 23 -8.92 9.44 -0.11
C PHE A 23 -8.79 10.94 0.20
N ASN A 24 -9.37 11.81 -0.64
CA ASN A 24 -9.35 13.26 -0.40
C ASN A 24 -10.09 13.63 0.89
N ALA A 25 -11.31 13.13 1.09
CA ALA A 25 -12.08 13.45 2.29
C ALA A 25 -11.36 13.01 3.58
N LEU A 26 -10.70 11.85 3.57
CA LEU A 26 -9.90 11.36 4.70
C LEU A 26 -8.65 12.22 4.90
N LEU A 27 -7.96 12.60 3.82
CA LEU A 27 -6.75 13.42 3.88
C LEU A 27 -7.05 14.83 4.42
N GLU A 28 -8.09 15.48 3.90
CA GLU A 28 -8.55 16.80 4.34
C GLU A 28 -9.07 16.78 5.79
N GLY A 29 -9.62 15.64 6.23
CA GLY A 29 -10.00 15.39 7.61
C GLY A 29 -8.85 15.04 8.54
N ASN A 30 -7.59 15.12 8.09
CA ASN A 30 -6.38 14.68 8.81
C ASN A 30 -6.47 13.25 9.37
N GLN A 31 -7.17 12.36 8.66
CA GLN A 31 -7.31 10.97 9.06
C GLN A 31 -6.16 10.13 8.51
N GLN A 32 -5.65 9.19 9.31
CA GLN A 32 -4.54 8.33 8.91
C GLN A 32 -4.98 7.35 7.80
N ILE A 33 -4.18 7.30 6.74
CA ILE A 33 -4.35 6.38 5.60
C ILE A 33 -3.07 5.55 5.48
N ILE A 34 -3.20 4.23 5.45
CA ILE A 34 -2.11 3.30 5.16
C ILE A 34 -2.53 2.44 3.98
N LEU A 35 -1.65 2.33 3.00
CA LEU A 35 -1.84 1.56 1.79
C LEU A 35 -0.65 0.60 1.66
N THR A 36 -0.90 -0.62 1.21
CA THR A 36 0.14 -1.56 0.81
C THR A 36 0.07 -1.81 -0.69
N SER A 37 1.21 -2.18 -1.28
CA SER A 37 1.28 -2.62 -2.66
C SER A 37 2.44 -3.56 -2.89
N ASP A 38 2.26 -4.52 -3.77
CA ASP A 38 3.34 -5.39 -4.26
C ASP A 38 4.39 -4.64 -5.11
N ARG A 39 4.04 -3.46 -5.62
CA ARG A 39 4.88 -2.69 -6.55
C ARG A 39 4.90 -1.22 -6.17
N TYR A 40 5.90 -0.49 -6.63
CA TYR A 40 5.90 0.95 -6.41
C TYR A 40 4.70 1.59 -7.12
N PRO A 41 4.05 2.61 -6.52
CA PRO A 41 2.92 3.33 -7.12
C PRO A 41 3.10 3.72 -8.59
N LYS A 42 4.32 4.12 -8.96
CA LYS A 42 4.68 4.54 -10.33
C LYS A 42 4.62 3.39 -11.35
N GLU A 43 4.82 2.16 -10.90
CA GLU A 43 4.91 0.95 -11.72
C GLU A 43 3.55 0.25 -11.89
N ILE A 44 2.52 0.69 -11.16
CA ILE A 44 1.18 0.11 -11.25
C ILE A 44 0.49 0.61 -12.52
N ASN A 45 0.55 -0.19 -13.58
CA ASN A 45 -0.15 0.09 -14.82
C ASN A 45 -1.67 0.02 -14.60
N GLY A 46 -2.42 0.91 -15.27
CA GLY A 46 -3.89 0.96 -15.15
C GLY A 46 -4.43 1.71 -13.94
N VAL A 47 -3.56 2.26 -13.07
CA VAL A 47 -3.97 3.25 -12.06
C VAL A 47 -3.78 4.66 -12.62
N GLU A 48 -4.74 5.54 -12.40
CA GLU A 48 -4.70 6.93 -12.83
C GLU A 48 -3.53 7.70 -12.22
N ASP A 49 -2.90 8.57 -13.03
CA ASP A 49 -1.71 9.32 -12.61
C ASP A 49 -1.96 10.26 -11.41
N ARG A 50 -3.21 10.74 -11.25
CA ARG A 50 -3.60 11.52 -10.06
C ARG A 50 -3.47 10.70 -8.78
N LEU A 51 -3.92 9.43 -8.78
CA LEU A 51 -3.80 8.54 -7.63
C LEU A 51 -2.35 8.17 -7.36
N LYS A 52 -1.57 7.85 -8.40
CA LYS A 52 -0.13 7.59 -8.29
C LYS A 52 0.61 8.75 -7.62
N SER A 53 0.27 9.98 -7.99
CA SER A 53 0.84 11.18 -7.39
C SER A 53 0.48 11.30 -5.90
N ARG A 54 -0.77 11.01 -5.52
CA ARG A 54 -1.21 11.03 -4.12
C ARG A 54 -0.53 10.00 -3.25
N PHE A 55 -0.27 8.79 -3.78
CA PHE A 55 0.47 7.77 -3.05
C PHE A 55 1.89 8.22 -2.68
N GLY A 56 2.48 9.12 -3.48
CA GLY A 56 3.78 9.72 -3.19
C GLY A 56 3.76 10.93 -2.25
N TRP A 57 2.60 11.45 -1.83
CA TRP A 57 2.53 12.59 -0.90
C TRP A 57 2.82 12.20 0.55
N GLY A 58 2.77 10.92 0.85
CA GLY A 58 3.05 10.38 2.18
C GLY A 58 4.43 9.76 2.29
N LEU A 59 4.63 9.02 3.39
CA LEU A 59 5.80 8.19 3.59
C LEU A 59 5.66 6.91 2.74
N THR A 60 6.59 6.71 1.80
CA THR A 60 6.70 5.45 1.04
C THR A 60 7.89 4.66 1.58
N VAL A 61 7.65 3.44 2.04
CA VAL A 61 8.69 2.53 2.57
C VAL A 61 8.64 1.24 1.77
N ALA A 62 9.79 0.83 1.24
CA ALA A 62 9.96 -0.47 0.62
C ALA A 62 10.19 -1.53 1.69
N ILE A 63 9.49 -2.67 1.57
CA ILE A 63 9.75 -3.84 2.41
C ILE A 63 10.61 -4.78 1.60
N GLU A 64 11.88 -4.90 1.99
CA GLU A 64 12.82 -5.81 1.36
C GLU A 64 12.79 -7.19 2.03
N PRO A 65 13.17 -8.26 1.30
CA PRO A 65 13.34 -9.58 1.90
C PRO A 65 14.30 -9.52 3.09
N PRO A 66 13.96 -10.13 4.24
CA PRO A 66 14.83 -10.13 5.39
C PRO A 66 16.14 -10.89 5.14
N GLU A 67 17.19 -10.53 5.87
CA GLU A 67 18.47 -11.25 5.86
C GLU A 67 18.33 -12.70 6.36
N LEU A 68 19.32 -13.55 6.10
CA LEU A 68 19.27 -14.97 6.46
C LEU A 68 18.97 -15.21 7.95
N GLU A 69 19.61 -14.44 8.83
CA GLU A 69 19.39 -14.54 10.28
C GLU A 69 17.93 -14.30 10.64
N THR A 70 17.36 -13.19 10.16
CA THR A 70 15.94 -12.85 10.37
C THR A 70 15.00 -13.84 9.70
N ARG A 71 15.34 -14.35 8.52
CA ARG A 71 14.55 -15.38 7.81
C ARG A 71 14.46 -16.69 8.57
N VAL A 72 15.51 -17.08 9.29
CA VAL A 72 15.50 -18.29 10.14
C VAL A 72 14.75 -18.03 11.44
N ALA A 73 14.85 -16.82 12.00
CA ALA A 73 14.14 -16.45 13.23
C ALA A 73 12.60 -16.36 13.05
N ILE A 74 12.11 -15.89 11.89
CA ILE A 74 10.66 -15.70 11.64
C ILE A 74 9.87 -17.01 11.83
N PRO A 75 10.25 -18.18 11.25
CA PRO A 75 9.58 -19.46 11.49
C PRO A 75 9.56 -19.89 12.96
N ASP A 76 10.65 -19.66 13.70
CA ASP A 76 10.75 -20.01 15.12
C ASP A 76 9.76 -19.18 15.96
N GLU A 77 9.71 -17.88 15.70
CA GLU A 77 8.74 -16.96 16.30
C GLU A 77 7.30 -17.31 15.91
N LYS A 78 7.04 -17.60 14.63
CA LYS A 78 5.72 -18.03 14.13
C LYS A 78 5.24 -19.36 14.71
N SER A 79 6.15 -20.28 15.01
CA SER A 79 5.82 -21.60 15.57
C SER A 79 5.63 -21.58 17.08
N GLY A 80 5.81 -20.43 17.75
CA GLY A 80 5.68 -20.29 19.19
C GLY A 80 6.72 -21.08 19.99
N ARG A 81 7.83 -21.48 19.35
CA ARG A 81 8.95 -22.13 20.02
C ARG A 81 9.75 -21.06 20.76
N LYS A 82 9.38 -20.83 22.02
CA LYS A 82 10.28 -20.23 23.00
C LYS A 82 11.33 -21.25 23.42
#